data_AF-A0A951SYY6-F1
#
_entry.id   AF-A0A951SYY6-F1
#
_cell.length_a   1.000
_cell.length_b   1.000
_cell.length_c   1.000
_cell.angle_alpha   90.00
_cell.angle_beta   90.00
_cell.angle_gamma   90.00
#
_symmetry.space_group_name_H-M   'P 1'
#
loop_
_entity.id
_entity.type
_entity.pdbx_description
1 polymer ?
#
loop_
_entity_poly.entity_id
_entity_poly.type
_entity_poly.pdbx_seq_one_letter_code
_entity_poly.pdbx_strand_id
1 'polypeptide(L)'
;MMRSLYSGVSGLKNHQVRMDVIGHNVSNVNTHGYKAERVNFMDLISQEISGASEPKENIGGINSQQVGLGALIASIDKIMTQGSLQTTGKNTDVAISGEGFFVIRDGNKQF
;
A
#
# COMPACT_ATOMS: atom_id res chain seq x y z
N MET A 1 8.68 2.80 27.88
CA MET A 1 9.57 1.83 27.19
C MET A 1 8.82 0.79 26.37
N MET A 2 7.72 0.18 26.85
CA MET A 2 6.95 -0.78 26.02
C MET A 2 6.37 -0.15 24.74
N ARG A 3 5.78 1.07 24.82
CA ARG A 3 5.15 1.72 23.65
C ARG A 3 6.13 1.99 22.49
N SER A 4 7.34 2.47 22.79
CA SER A 4 8.38 2.72 21.79
C SER A 4 8.88 1.42 21.14
N LEU A 5 8.96 0.33 21.91
CA LEU A 5 9.32 -0.99 21.37
C LEU A 5 8.23 -1.51 20.42
N TYR A 6 6.95 -1.41 20.80
CA TYR A 6 5.84 -1.82 19.93
C TYR A 6 5.76 -1.00 18.64
N SER A 7 5.96 0.32 18.71
CA SER A 7 6.02 1.18 17.53
C SER A 7 7.22 0.86 16.62
N GLY A 8 8.37 0.48 17.20
CA GLY A 8 9.53 0.07 16.42
C GLY A 8 9.31 -1.28 15.72
N VAL A 9 8.77 -2.27 16.46
CA VAL A 9 8.47 -3.61 15.92
C VAL A 9 7.38 -3.54 14.85
N SER A 10 6.34 -2.72 15.02
CA SER A 10 5.31 -2.53 13.98
C SER A 10 5.90 -1.94 12.71
N GLY A 11 6.78 -0.94 12.83
CA GLY A 11 7.51 -0.38 11.69
C GLY A 11 8.33 -1.42 10.93
N LEU A 12 9.11 -2.24 11.63
CA LEU A 12 9.92 -3.31 11.02
C LEU A 12 9.05 -4.35 10.30
N LYS A 13 7.96 -4.80 10.94
CA LYS A 13 7.04 -5.78 10.34
C LYS A 13 6.36 -5.22 9.09
N ASN A 14 5.94 -3.97 9.12
CA ASN A 14 5.30 -3.34 7.96
C ASN A 14 6.31 -3.14 6.81
N HIS A 15 7.55 -2.78 7.13
CA HIS A 15 8.61 -2.70 6.12
C HIS A 15 8.96 -4.07 5.54
N GLN A 16 8.91 -5.15 6.32
CA GLN A 16 9.07 -6.51 5.81
C GLN A 16 8.03 -6.83 4.74
N VAL A 17 6.74 -6.56 5.00
CA VAL A 17 5.68 -6.78 4.00
C VAL A 17 5.90 -5.94 2.74
N ARG A 18 6.35 -4.68 2.89
CA ARG A 18 6.72 -3.86 1.73
C ARG A 18 7.86 -4.49 0.94
N MET A 19 8.87 -5.05 1.60
CA MET A 19 9.96 -5.77 0.92
C MET A 19 9.44 -7.01 0.20
N ASP A 20 8.51 -7.76 0.79
CA ASP A 20 7.89 -8.92 0.16
C ASP A 20 7.14 -8.53 -1.13
N VAL A 21 6.38 -7.43 -1.10
CA VAL A 21 5.67 -6.90 -2.28
C VAL A 21 6.66 -6.41 -3.35
N ILE A 22 7.75 -5.74 -2.96
CA ILE A 22 8.81 -5.36 -3.90
C ILE A 22 9.43 -6.60 -4.54
N GLY A 23 9.74 -7.63 -3.75
CA GLY A 23 10.27 -8.90 -4.24
C GLY A 23 9.32 -9.57 -5.23
N HIS A 24 8.01 -9.57 -4.93
CA HIS A 24 6.96 -10.09 -5.81
C HIS A 24 6.87 -9.32 -7.14
N ASN A 25 7.00 -7.99 -7.11
CA ASN A 25 7.03 -7.19 -8.34
C ASN A 25 8.26 -7.50 -9.20
N VAL A 26 9.43 -7.61 -8.57
CA VAL A 26 10.69 -7.87 -9.29
C VAL A 26 10.72 -9.28 -9.87
N SER A 27 10.23 -10.28 -9.15
CA SER A 27 10.20 -11.66 -9.65
C SER A 27 9.29 -11.82 -10.87
N ASN A 28 8.26 -10.99 -11.01
CA ASN A 28 7.30 -11.02 -12.10
C ASN A 28 7.57 -9.99 -13.21
N VAL A 29 8.75 -9.38 -13.26
CA VAL A 29 9.07 -8.32 -14.24
C VAL A 29 8.90 -8.74 -15.70
N ASN A 30 9.09 -10.03 -16.01
CA ASN A 30 8.96 -10.59 -17.35
C ASN A 30 7.62 -11.29 -17.60
N THR A 31 6.70 -11.28 -16.63
CA THR A 31 5.40 -11.92 -16.77
C THR A 31 4.44 -11.05 -17.59
N HIS A 32 3.97 -11.56 -18.73
CA HIS A 32 3.04 -10.82 -19.58
C HIS A 32 1.72 -10.52 -18.87
N GLY A 33 1.25 -9.27 -18.97
CA GLY A 33 0.00 -8.83 -18.33
C GLY A 33 0.09 -8.62 -16.82
N TYR A 34 1.28 -8.77 -16.20
CA TYR A 34 1.47 -8.48 -14.79
C TYR A 34 1.23 -6.99 -14.47
N LYS A 35 0.63 -6.73 -13.31
CA LYS A 35 0.34 -5.38 -12.80
C LYS A 35 1.00 -5.23 -11.44
N ALA A 36 1.88 -4.25 -11.33
CA ALA A 36 2.68 -4.02 -10.13
C ALA A 36 1.80 -3.65 -8.94
N GLU A 37 2.22 -4.05 -7.74
CA GLU A 37 1.52 -3.79 -6.50
C GLU A 37 2.30 -2.78 -5.63
N ARG A 38 1.60 -1.92 -4.90
CA ARG A 38 2.19 -0.91 -4.01
C ARG A 38 1.55 -0.96 -2.63
N VAL A 39 2.39 -1.01 -1.61
CA VAL A 39 1.98 -0.94 -0.19
C VAL A 39 1.79 0.51 0.23
N ASN A 40 0.62 0.82 0.80
CA ASN A 40 0.36 2.09 1.46
C ASN A 40 0.39 1.92 2.99
N PHE A 41 1.03 2.86 3.68
CA PHE A 41 1.05 2.89 5.14
C PHE A 41 0.06 3.93 5.67
N MET A 42 -0.45 3.69 6.87
CA MET A 42 -1.27 4.64 7.62
C MET A 42 -0.83 4.64 9.08
N ASP A 43 -0.92 5.80 9.73
CA ASP A 43 -0.62 5.92 11.15
C ASP A 43 -1.75 5.33 12.00
N LEU A 44 -1.39 4.79 13.16
CA LEU A 44 -2.35 4.40 14.17
C LEU A 44 -2.89 5.64 14.90
N ILE A 45 -4.09 5.52 15.45
CA ILE A 45 -4.66 6.57 16.30
C ILE A 45 -3.69 6.91 17.42
N SER A 46 -3.35 8.20 17.53
CA SER A 46 -2.51 8.74 18.60
C SER A 46 -3.23 8.68 19.94
N GLN A 47 -2.49 8.33 21.00
CA GLN A 47 -3.02 8.39 22.37
C GLN A 47 -2.88 9.81 22.91
N GLU A 48 -4.00 10.42 23.31
CA GLU A 48 -4.00 11.71 23.99
C GLU A 48 -3.56 11.58 25.46
N ILE A 49 -2.65 12.45 25.90
CA ILE A 49 -2.14 12.54 27.27
C ILE A 49 -2.77 13.74 27.99
N SER A 50 -2.90 14.87 27.30
CA SER A 50 -3.57 16.07 27.79
C SER A 50 -4.31 16.77 26.65
N GLY A 51 -5.53 17.19 26.96
CA GLY A 51 -6.34 18.04 26.09
C GLY A 51 -5.73 19.40 25.84
N ALA A 52 -6.08 20.00 24.70
CA ALA A 52 -5.78 21.39 24.44
C ALA A 52 -6.59 22.30 25.39
N SER A 53 -6.00 23.42 25.82
CA SER A 53 -6.70 24.41 26.64
C SER A 53 -6.65 25.79 26.03
N GLU A 54 -7.75 26.52 26.12
CA GLU A 54 -7.85 27.90 25.69
C GLU A 54 -6.95 28.83 26.54
N PRO A 55 -6.51 29.98 26.00
CA PRO A 55 -5.75 30.98 26.76
C PRO A 55 -6.54 31.48 27.98
N LYS A 56 -5.85 31.69 29.11
CA LYS A 56 -6.38 32.35 30.31
C LYS A 56 -5.67 33.69 30.54
N GLU A 57 -6.24 34.54 31.38
CA GLU A 57 -5.81 35.93 31.68
C GLU A 57 -4.29 36.19 31.67
N ASN A 58 -3.47 35.25 32.15
CA ASN A 58 -2.02 35.39 32.22
C ASN A 58 -1.22 34.20 31.65
N ILE A 59 -1.87 33.26 30.93
CA ILE A 59 -1.25 32.05 30.37
C ILE A 59 -1.80 31.81 28.95
N GLY A 60 -0.92 31.67 27.96
CA GLY A 60 -1.30 31.34 26.58
C GLY A 60 -1.97 29.97 26.45
N GLY A 61 -2.61 29.71 25.30
CA GLY A 61 -3.22 28.41 25.03
C GLY A 61 -2.21 27.27 25.08
N ILE A 62 -2.63 26.10 25.55
CA ILE A 62 -1.79 24.90 25.66
C ILE A 62 -2.22 23.93 24.56
N ASN A 63 -1.25 23.46 23.76
CA ASN A 63 -1.50 22.46 22.73
C ASN A 63 -1.79 21.09 23.34
N SER A 64 -2.62 20.29 22.66
CA SER A 64 -2.85 18.90 23.05
C SER A 64 -1.54 18.10 23.00
N GLN A 65 -1.28 17.31 24.02
CA GLN A 65 -0.14 16.41 24.06
C GLN A 65 -0.60 15.02 23.64
N GLN A 66 -0.06 14.52 22.53
CA GLN A 66 -0.41 13.22 21.98
C GLN A 66 0.84 12.41 21.67
N VAL A 67 0.72 11.08 21.75
CA VAL A 67 1.79 10.14 21.40
C VAL A 67 1.27 9.19 20.33
N GLY A 68 1.93 9.20 19.17
CA GLY A 68 1.66 8.27 18.08
C GLY A 68 1.99 6.82 18.48
N LEU A 69 1.14 5.88 18.05
CA LEU A 69 1.27 4.46 18.40
C LEU A 69 1.99 3.63 17.31
N GLY A 70 2.44 4.28 16.23
CA GLY A 70 3.19 3.69 15.12
C GLY A 70 2.33 3.47 13.88
N ALA A 71 2.91 2.87 12.83
CA ALA A 71 2.21 2.68 11.56
C ALA A 71 1.60 1.28 11.40
N LEU A 72 0.65 1.16 10.47
CA LEU A 72 0.12 -0.08 9.90
C LEU A 72 0.09 0.00 8.37
N ILE A 73 -0.17 -1.15 7.73
CA ILE A 73 -0.45 -1.22 6.30
C ILE A 73 -1.93 -0.93 6.08
N ALA A 74 -2.23 0.07 5.26
CA ALA A 74 -3.60 0.45 4.91
C ALA A 74 -4.14 -0.43 3.79
N SER A 75 -3.37 -0.59 2.72
CA SER A 75 -3.76 -1.38 1.55
C SER A 75 -2.53 -1.79 0.74
N ILE A 76 -2.73 -2.80 -0.11
CA ILE A 76 -1.82 -3.15 -1.20
C ILE A 76 -2.61 -2.92 -2.49
N ASP A 77 -2.27 -1.85 -3.20
CA ASP A 77 -3.00 -1.44 -4.39
C ASP A 77 -2.32 -1.98 -5.65
N LYS A 78 -3.14 -2.36 -6.64
CA LYS A 78 -2.66 -2.75 -7.96
C LYS A 78 -2.59 -1.54 -8.90
N ILE A 79 -1.45 -1.35 -9.54
CA ILE A 79 -1.21 -0.28 -10.50
C ILE A 79 -1.59 -0.79 -11.90
N MET A 80 -2.76 -0.37 -12.37
CA MET A 80 -3.35 -0.84 -13.64
C MET A 80 -2.81 -0.16 -14.90
N THR A 81 -1.72 0.60 -14.81
CA THR A 81 -1.13 1.32 -15.95
C THR A 81 -0.78 0.37 -17.09
N GLN A 82 -0.97 0.82 -18.33
CA GLN A 82 -0.58 0.07 -19.52
C GLN A 82 0.96 -0.01 -19.61
N GLY A 83 1.48 -1.21 -19.85
CA GLY A 83 2.91 -1.44 -20.09
C GLY A 83 3.23 -1.41 -21.58
N SER A 84 4.52 -1.49 -21.91
CA SER A 84 4.99 -1.56 -23.29
C SER A 84 4.53 -2.87 -23.95
N LEU A 85 3.95 -2.74 -25.14
CA LEU A 85 3.61 -3.89 -25.99
C LEU A 85 4.83 -4.30 -26.81
N GLN A 86 5.01 -5.62 -26.99
CA GLN A 86 6.09 -6.18 -27.82
C GLN A 86 5.47 -7.02 -28.94
N THR A 87 5.98 -6.84 -30.16
CA THR A 87 5.56 -7.64 -31.32
C THR A 87 6.22 -9.02 -31.26
N THR A 88 5.40 -10.08 -31.28
CA THR A 88 5.91 -11.47 -31.27
C THR A 88 5.98 -12.11 -32.66
N GLY A 89 5.32 -11.52 -33.67
CA GLY A 89 5.26 -12.05 -35.04
C GLY A 89 4.33 -13.26 -35.22
N LYS A 90 3.56 -13.64 -34.19
CA LYS A 90 2.55 -14.70 -34.29
C LYS A 90 1.15 -14.09 -34.41
N ASN A 91 0.38 -14.54 -35.40
CA ASN A 91 -0.99 -14.04 -35.63
C ASN A 91 -1.96 -14.35 -34.48
N THR A 92 -1.65 -15.34 -33.63
CA THR A 92 -2.47 -15.76 -32.49
C THR A 92 -2.21 -14.95 -31.22
N ASP A 93 -1.14 -14.16 -31.18
CA ASP A 93 -0.77 -13.40 -29.99
C ASP A 93 -1.42 -12.03 -30.06
N VAL A 94 -2.43 -11.81 -29.21
CA VAL A 94 -3.21 -10.57 -29.18
C VAL A 94 -3.04 -9.89 -27.82
N ALA A 95 -2.91 -8.58 -27.84
CA ALA A 95 -2.89 -7.74 -26.64
C ALA A 95 -3.96 -6.65 -26.75
N ILE A 96 -4.53 -6.25 -25.60
CA ILE A 96 -5.44 -5.11 -25.53
C ILE A 96 -4.61 -3.83 -25.41
N SER A 97 -4.94 -2.83 -26.24
CA SER A 97 -4.43 -1.47 -26.12
C SER A 97 -5.51 -0.58 -25.50
N GLY A 98 -5.24 -0.07 -24.29
CA GLY A 98 -6.21 0.66 -23.48
C GLY A 98 -6.78 -0.19 -22.35
N GLU A 99 -7.95 0.20 -21.85
CA GLU A 99 -8.60 -0.49 -20.74
C GLU A 99 -9.44 -1.67 -21.23
N GLY A 100 -9.32 -2.82 -20.57
CA GLY A 100 -10.10 -4.01 -20.88
C GLY A 100 -9.41 -5.28 -20.40
N PHE A 101 -10.20 -6.36 -20.29
CA PHE A 101 -9.71 -7.70 -19.96
C PHE A 101 -10.22 -8.71 -20.99
N PHE A 102 -9.42 -9.73 -21.24
CA PHE A 102 -9.89 -10.92 -21.94
C PHE A 102 -10.74 -11.74 -21.00
N VAL A 103 -11.86 -12.23 -21.51
CA VAL A 103 -12.77 -13.11 -20.77
C VAL A 103 -12.49 -14.54 -21.19
N ILE A 104 -12.19 -15.42 -20.23
CA ILE A 104 -11.80 -16.81 -20.47
C ILE A 104 -12.89 -17.72 -19.91
N ARG A 105 -13.21 -18.82 -20.60
CA ARG A 105 -14.19 -19.80 -20.11
C ARG A 105 -13.53 -21.17 -19.91
N ASP A 106 -13.68 -21.71 -18.70
CA ASP A 106 -13.32 -23.09 -18.37
C ASP A 106 -14.62 -23.90 -18.14
N GLY A 107 -15.02 -24.69 -19.13
CA GLY A 107 -16.31 -25.37 -19.14
C GLY A 107 -17.50 -24.40 -19.05
N ASN A 108 -18.19 -24.42 -17.91
CA ASN A 108 -19.33 -23.52 -17.61
C ASN A 108 -18.95 -22.30 -16.75
N LYS A 109 -17.67 -22.16 -16.34
CA LYS A 109 -17.20 -21.02 -15.54
C LYS A 109 -16.55 -19.99 -16.45
N GLN A 110 -16.99 -18.75 -16.35
CA GLN A 110 -16.44 -17.60 -17.08
C GLN A 110 -15.65 -16.75 -16.09
N PHE A 111 -14.42 -16.38 -16.46
CA PHE A 111 -13.46 -15.59 -15.69
C PHE A 111 -13.11 -14.31 -16.45
#